data_AF-A0A919CZH0-F1
#
_entry.id   AF-A0A919CZH0-F1
#
_cell.length_a   1.000
_cell.length_b   1.000
_cell.length_c   1.000
_cell.angle_alpha   90.00
_cell.angle_beta   90.00
_cell.angle_gamma   90.00
#
_symmetry.space_group_name_H-M   'P 1'
#
loop_
_entity.id
_entity.type
_entity.pdbx_description
1 polymer ?
#
loop_
_entity_poly.entity_id
_entity_poly.type
_entity_poly.pdbx_seq_one_letter_code
_entity_poly.pdbx_strand_id
1 'polypeptide(L)'
;MQYPVQYITVEAPDGDVVGYVWADYTAGTLAWAQRRATGVHGHQLGQEWSAQVESVRAQGLPPAGGLTALARRAGTGPPVDASGADVVEELARAVTEADDHRLLAQLDHGNAQAWQELADAYAALTDDDRVVRWGGGEKNANGSIHVPFPIHSRPLWRVVTALWGVGAVTPEHRLSAGPDPTKPPRGRLRTADAVRAATLLAVGERISEGTVDEAVRSGLFDAMVRALLEHHATHTL
;
A
#
# COMPACT_ATOMS: atom_id res chain seq x y z
N MET A 1 -19.03 -32.15 -4.92
CA MET A 1 -19.12 -30.95 -4.07
C MET A 1 -19.38 -29.79 -5.01
N GLN A 2 -20.55 -29.15 -4.91
CA GLN A 2 -20.79 -27.87 -5.59
C GLN A 2 -20.12 -26.81 -4.72
N TYR A 3 -19.15 -26.09 -5.27
CA TYR A 3 -18.50 -24.98 -4.57
C TYR A 3 -19.57 -23.91 -4.29
N PRO A 4 -19.80 -23.54 -3.01
CA PRO A 4 -20.87 -22.62 -2.65
C PRO A 4 -20.60 -21.19 -3.16
N VAL A 5 -19.34 -20.90 -3.48
CA VAL A 5 -18.89 -19.60 -3.94
C VAL A 5 -18.31 -19.71 -5.35
N GLN A 6 -18.65 -18.75 -6.19
CA GLN A 6 -17.99 -18.52 -7.47
C GLN A 6 -17.56 -17.07 -7.58
N TYR A 7 -16.49 -16.82 -8.32
CA TYR A 7 -15.98 -15.47 -8.54
C TYR A 7 -15.52 -15.27 -9.98
N ILE A 8 -15.42 -14.00 -10.36
CA ILE A 8 -14.74 -13.56 -11.58
C ILE A 8 -13.63 -12.59 -11.21
N THR A 9 -12.53 -12.67 -11.94
CA THR A 9 -11.43 -11.70 -11.85
C THR A 9 -11.82 -10.46 -12.64
N VAL A 10 -11.60 -9.28 -12.09
CA VAL A 10 -11.74 -8.03 -12.82
C VAL A 10 -10.34 -7.51 -13.10
N GLU A 11 -10.03 -7.26 -14.37
CA GLU A 11 -8.74 -6.78 -14.83
C GLU A 11 -8.86 -5.36 -15.39
N ALA A 12 -7.81 -4.56 -15.22
CA ALA A 12 -7.62 -3.30 -15.90
C ALA A 12 -7.20 -3.53 -17.38
N PRO A 13 -7.27 -2.52 -18.26
CA PRO A 13 -6.93 -2.69 -19.68
C PRO A 13 -5.49 -3.15 -19.96
N ASP A 14 -4.58 -2.93 -19.01
CA ASP A 14 -3.19 -3.38 -19.04
C ASP A 14 -3.00 -4.83 -18.55
N GLY A 15 -4.08 -5.49 -18.12
CA GLY A 15 -4.08 -6.85 -17.59
C GLY A 15 -3.87 -6.94 -16.08
N ASP A 16 -3.72 -5.82 -15.37
CA ASP A 16 -3.57 -5.86 -13.92
C ASP A 16 -4.87 -6.25 -13.24
N VAL A 17 -4.81 -7.23 -12.32
CA VAL A 17 -5.98 -7.63 -11.53
C VAL A 17 -6.36 -6.52 -10.55
N VAL A 18 -7.60 -6.05 -10.66
CA VAL A 18 -8.18 -4.96 -9.86
C VAL A 18 -8.92 -5.49 -8.63
N GLY A 19 -9.50 -6.68 -8.73
CA GLY A 19 -10.27 -7.32 -7.67
C GLY A 19 -11.15 -8.44 -8.20
N TYR A 20 -12.11 -8.85 -7.38
CA TYR A 20 -12.95 -10.00 -7.67
C TYR A 20 -14.41 -9.68 -7.34
N VAL A 21 -15.30 -9.95 -8.29
CA VAL A 21 -16.73 -10.04 -7.99
C VAL A 21 -17.02 -11.49 -7.63
N TRP A 22 -17.69 -11.74 -6.52
CA TRP A 22 -18.02 -13.09 -6.10
C TRP A 22 -19.45 -13.23 -5.62
N ALA A 23 -20.01 -14.42 -5.78
CA ALA A 23 -21.33 -14.79 -5.30
C ALA A 23 -21.23 -16.01 -4.38
N ASP A 24 -21.86 -15.94 -3.22
CA ASP A 24 -22.14 -17.08 -2.35
C ASP A 24 -23.60 -17.49 -2.53
N TYR A 25 -23.79 -18.65 -3.14
CA TYR A 25 -25.11 -19.17 -3.47
C TYR A 25 -25.86 -19.75 -2.27
N THR A 26 -25.14 -20.07 -1.19
CA THR A 26 -25.74 -20.57 0.06
C THR A 26 -26.22 -19.40 0.90
N ALA A 27 -25.43 -18.33 1.00
CA ALA A 27 -25.77 -17.11 1.72
C ALA A 27 -26.68 -16.15 0.91
N GLY A 28 -26.81 -16.36 -0.40
CA GLY A 28 -27.56 -15.46 -1.27
C GLY A 28 -26.84 -14.12 -1.49
N THR A 29 -25.51 -14.10 -1.39
CA THR A 29 -24.69 -12.88 -1.39
C THR A 29 -24.03 -12.67 -2.74
N LEU A 30 -23.96 -11.42 -3.18
CA LEU A 30 -23.12 -10.95 -4.28
C LEU A 30 -22.28 -9.79 -3.75
N ALA A 31 -20.97 -9.83 -3.92
CA ALA A 31 -20.06 -8.88 -3.30
C ALA A 31 -18.83 -8.57 -4.16
N TRP A 32 -18.14 -7.50 -3.79
CA TRP A 32 -16.90 -7.03 -4.39
C TRP A 32 -15.76 -7.15 -3.39
N ALA A 33 -14.68 -7.82 -3.80
CA ALA A 33 -13.42 -7.87 -3.08
C ALA A 33 -12.36 -7.05 -3.83
N GLN A 34 -12.11 -5.82 -3.37
CA GLN A 34 -11.07 -4.96 -3.95
C GLN A 34 -9.69 -5.56 -3.70
N ARG A 35 -8.88 -5.72 -4.75
CA ARG A 35 -7.49 -6.11 -4.57
C ARG A 35 -6.71 -4.96 -3.94
N ARG A 36 -6.05 -5.25 -2.83
CA ARG A 36 -5.43 -4.21 -2.01
C ARG A 36 -4.20 -3.59 -2.68
N ALA A 37 -3.35 -4.43 -3.26
CA ALA A 37 -2.11 -4.04 -3.93
C ALA A 37 -2.36 -3.53 -5.37
N THR A 38 -3.31 -2.61 -5.54
CA THR A 38 -3.57 -1.95 -6.82
C THR A 38 -3.12 -0.51 -6.79
N GLY A 39 -2.55 -0.06 -7.90
CA GLY A 39 -2.16 1.32 -8.16
C GLY A 39 -3.34 2.28 -8.22
N VAL A 40 -3.06 3.55 -8.56
CA VAL A 40 -4.10 4.60 -8.60
C VAL A 40 -5.24 4.23 -9.56
N HIS A 41 -4.89 3.78 -10.76
CA HIS A 41 -5.86 3.43 -11.79
C HIS A 41 -6.71 2.23 -11.38
N GLY A 42 -6.07 1.17 -10.88
CA GLY A 42 -6.78 -0.01 -10.37
C GLY A 42 -7.70 0.32 -9.19
N HIS A 43 -7.32 1.28 -8.33
CA HIS A 43 -8.22 1.72 -7.28
C HIS A 43 -9.46 2.42 -7.82
N GLN A 44 -9.30 3.34 -8.76
CA GLN A 44 -10.42 4.08 -9.37
C GLN A 44 -11.39 3.12 -10.06
N LEU A 45 -10.88 2.22 -10.91
CA LEU A 45 -11.67 1.19 -11.55
C LEU A 45 -12.37 0.29 -10.52
N GLY A 46 -11.71 -0.02 -9.42
CA GLY A 46 -12.29 -0.74 -8.30
C GLY A 46 -13.49 -0.06 -7.65
N GLN A 47 -13.49 1.27 -7.54
CA GLN A 47 -14.64 2.03 -7.04
C GLN A 47 -15.83 1.94 -8.00
N GLU A 48 -15.57 1.99 -9.31
CA GLU A 48 -16.60 1.81 -10.33
C GLU A 48 -17.23 0.41 -10.23
N TRP A 49 -16.42 -0.63 -10.06
CA TRP A 49 -16.90 -2.00 -9.90
C TRP A 49 -17.69 -2.22 -8.61
N SER A 50 -17.25 -1.64 -7.50
CA SER A 50 -18.02 -1.63 -6.26
C SER A 50 -19.43 -1.04 -6.47
N ALA A 51 -19.51 0.12 -7.12
CA ALA A 51 -20.80 0.76 -7.42
C ALA A 51 -21.67 -0.09 -8.37
N GLN A 52 -21.06 -0.78 -9.33
CA GLN A 52 -21.79 -1.67 -10.23
C GLN A 52 -22.35 -2.90 -9.53
N VAL A 53 -21.60 -3.51 -8.61
CA VAL A 53 -22.09 -4.63 -7.79
C VAL A 53 -23.29 -4.18 -6.95
N GLU A 54 -23.19 -3.02 -6.28
CA GLU A 54 -24.32 -2.46 -5.53
C GLU A 54 -25.53 -2.17 -6.42
N SER A 55 -25.33 -1.65 -7.62
CA SER A 55 -26.41 -1.43 -8.59
C SER A 55 -27.12 -2.73 -8.99
N VAL A 56 -26.36 -3.81 -9.24
CA VAL A 56 -26.92 -5.14 -9.54
C VAL A 56 -27.68 -5.73 -8.36
N ARG A 57 -27.17 -5.55 -7.13
CA ARG A 57 -27.87 -5.98 -5.91
C ARG A 57 -29.20 -5.22 -5.74
N ALA A 58 -29.21 -3.92 -5.99
CA ALA A 58 -30.40 -3.08 -5.89
C ALA A 58 -31.51 -3.47 -6.88
N GLN A 59 -31.15 -4.11 -7.99
CA GLN A 59 -32.12 -4.65 -8.97
C GLN A 59 -32.79 -5.96 -8.51
N GLY A 60 -32.37 -6.53 -7.37
CA GLY A 60 -32.96 -7.75 -6.83
C GLY A 60 -32.66 -9.01 -7.64
N LEU A 61 -31.61 -8.98 -8.48
CA LEU A 61 -31.21 -10.15 -9.25
C LEU A 61 -30.68 -11.26 -8.33
N PRO A 62 -31.02 -12.53 -8.58
CA PRO A 62 -30.40 -13.66 -7.88
C PRO A 62 -28.87 -13.63 -8.08
N PRO A 63 -28.06 -14.04 -7.09
CA PRO A 63 -26.59 -13.95 -7.17
C PRO A 63 -25.98 -14.58 -8.44
N ALA A 64 -26.50 -15.72 -8.89
CA ALA A 64 -26.05 -16.36 -10.14
C ALA A 64 -26.31 -15.50 -11.39
N GLY A 65 -27.49 -14.85 -11.44
CA GLY A 65 -27.84 -13.92 -12.51
C GLY A 65 -26.99 -12.65 -12.46
N GLY A 66 -26.79 -12.10 -11.26
CA GLY A 66 -25.93 -10.94 -11.03
C GLY A 66 -24.48 -11.20 -11.41
N LEU A 67 -23.90 -12.31 -10.96
CA LEU A 67 -22.53 -12.71 -11.30
C LEU A 67 -22.36 -12.92 -12.81
N THR A 68 -23.32 -13.59 -13.47
CA THR A 68 -23.30 -13.79 -14.92
C THR A 68 -23.36 -12.46 -15.68
N ALA A 69 -24.19 -11.50 -15.24
CA ALA A 69 -24.29 -10.20 -15.86
C ALA A 69 -22.97 -9.40 -15.72
N LEU A 70 -22.35 -9.47 -14.54
CA LEU A 70 -21.07 -8.82 -14.26
C LEU A 70 -19.92 -9.48 -15.01
N ALA A 71 -19.91 -10.82 -15.14
CA ALA A 71 -18.91 -11.56 -15.92
C ALA A 71 -18.87 -11.12 -17.39
N ARG A 72 -20.05 -11.01 -18.01
CA ARG A 72 -20.17 -10.52 -19.40
C ARG A 72 -19.62 -9.10 -19.55
N ARG A 73 -19.83 -8.24 -18.55
CA ARG A 73 -19.34 -6.87 -18.57
C ARG A 73 -17.83 -6.80 -18.37
N ALA A 74 -17.28 -7.65 -17.51
CA ALA A 74 -15.85 -7.73 -17.27
C ALA A 74 -15.09 -8.27 -18.50
N GLY A 75 -15.80 -8.91 -19.44
CA GLY A 75 -15.17 -9.56 -20.60
C GLY A 75 -14.36 -10.79 -20.22
N THR A 76 -14.59 -11.34 -19.04
CA THR A 76 -13.79 -12.43 -18.48
C THR A 76 -14.34 -13.78 -18.90
N GLY A 77 -13.52 -14.83 -18.68
CA GLY A 77 -13.98 -16.22 -18.78
C GLY A 77 -15.13 -16.56 -17.81
N PRO A 78 -15.61 -17.81 -17.85
CA PRO A 78 -16.66 -18.27 -16.94
C PRO A 78 -16.24 -18.10 -15.47
N PRO A 79 -17.20 -17.93 -14.54
CA PRO A 79 -16.89 -17.87 -13.11
C PRO A 79 -16.09 -19.08 -12.63
N VAL A 80 -15.14 -18.82 -11.75
CA VAL A 80 -14.26 -19.80 -11.14
C VAL A 80 -14.83 -20.20 -9.78
N ASP A 81 -14.81 -21.50 -9.50
CA ASP A 81 -15.26 -22.07 -8.24
C ASP A 81 -14.28 -21.76 -7.10
N ALA A 82 -14.82 -21.42 -5.92
CA ALA A 82 -14.06 -21.23 -4.67
C ALA A 82 -14.72 -21.96 -3.50
N SER A 83 -13.91 -22.45 -2.56
CA SER A 83 -14.43 -23.17 -1.38
C SER A 83 -15.19 -22.28 -0.39
N GLY A 84 -14.99 -20.96 -0.46
CA GLY A 84 -15.62 -19.98 0.42
C GLY A 84 -15.25 -18.54 0.04
N ALA A 85 -15.95 -17.57 0.65
CA ALA A 85 -15.71 -16.15 0.43
C ALA A 85 -14.34 -15.69 0.97
N ASP A 86 -13.88 -16.32 2.05
CA ASP A 86 -12.57 -16.13 2.65
C ASP A 86 -11.43 -16.35 1.65
N VAL A 87 -11.53 -17.35 0.78
CA VAL A 87 -10.56 -17.60 -0.29
C VAL A 87 -10.48 -16.42 -1.26
N VAL A 88 -11.63 -15.84 -1.63
CA VAL A 88 -11.66 -14.68 -2.53
C VAL A 88 -11.07 -13.44 -1.85
N GLU A 89 -11.35 -13.26 -0.56
CA GLU A 89 -10.75 -12.18 0.24
C GLU A 89 -9.24 -12.35 0.41
N GLU A 90 -8.74 -13.58 0.53
CA GLU A 90 -7.30 -13.88 0.53
C GLU A 90 -6.65 -13.58 -0.82
N LEU A 91 -7.29 -13.95 -1.93
CA LEU A 91 -6.85 -13.56 -3.28
C LEU A 91 -6.78 -12.04 -3.43
N ALA A 92 -7.73 -11.30 -2.87
CA ALA A 92 -7.73 -9.83 -2.87
C ALA A 92 -6.63 -9.21 -2.00
N ARG A 93 -6.15 -9.94 -0.99
CA ARG A 93 -5.04 -9.52 -0.11
C ARG A 93 -3.66 -9.85 -0.68
N ALA A 94 -3.56 -10.77 -1.64
CA ALA A 94 -2.28 -11.23 -2.16
C ALA A 94 -1.51 -10.14 -2.93
N VAL A 95 -0.27 -9.92 -2.52
CA VAL A 95 0.72 -9.11 -3.24
C VAL A 95 1.50 -10.01 -4.20
N THR A 96 1.62 -9.61 -5.46
CA THR A 96 2.31 -10.39 -6.51
C THR A 96 3.61 -9.70 -6.93
N GLU A 97 4.47 -10.43 -7.66
CA GLU A 97 5.70 -9.87 -8.25
C GLU A 97 5.41 -8.70 -9.20
N ALA A 98 4.28 -8.74 -9.93
CA ALA A 98 3.85 -7.64 -10.79
C ALA A 98 3.60 -6.34 -9.99
N ASP A 99 3.06 -6.44 -8.77
CA ASP A 99 2.90 -5.27 -7.91
C ASP A 99 4.24 -4.73 -7.44
N ASP A 100 5.15 -5.63 -7.05
CA ASP A 100 6.49 -5.24 -6.65
C ASP A 100 7.20 -4.52 -7.80
N HIS A 101 7.10 -5.04 -9.03
CA HIS A 101 7.66 -4.39 -10.22
C HIS A 101 7.04 -3.02 -10.48
N ARG A 102 5.71 -2.87 -10.36
CA ARG A 102 5.04 -1.57 -10.53
C ARG A 102 5.53 -0.54 -9.52
N LEU A 103 5.76 -0.93 -8.27
CA LEU A 103 6.34 -0.05 -7.25
C LEU A 103 7.78 0.32 -7.56
N LEU A 104 8.61 -0.64 -7.97
CA LEU A 104 10.01 -0.38 -8.31
C LEU A 104 10.15 0.51 -9.54
N ALA A 105 9.24 0.39 -10.51
CA ALA A 105 9.21 1.26 -11.68
C ALA A 105 8.96 2.75 -11.36
N GLN A 106 8.55 3.09 -10.13
CA GLN A 106 8.38 4.47 -9.68
C GLN A 106 9.68 5.11 -9.19
N LEU A 107 10.72 4.31 -8.94
CA LEU A 107 12.01 4.83 -8.53
C LEU A 107 12.64 5.64 -9.66
N ASP A 108 13.05 6.87 -9.36
CA ASP A 108 13.67 7.77 -10.33
C ASP A 108 15.16 7.45 -10.48
N HIS A 109 15.47 6.34 -11.17
CA HIS A 109 16.85 5.89 -11.39
C HIS A 109 17.70 6.93 -12.15
N GLY A 110 17.08 7.83 -12.93
CA GLY A 110 17.79 8.85 -13.70
C GLY A 110 18.23 10.06 -12.88
N ASN A 111 17.65 10.27 -11.70
CA ASN A 111 17.94 11.41 -10.85
C ASN A 111 19.09 11.14 -9.88
N ALA A 112 20.31 11.04 -10.43
CA ALA A 112 21.53 10.80 -9.65
C ALA A 112 21.73 11.82 -8.50
N GLN A 113 21.28 13.06 -8.68
CA GLN A 113 21.35 14.09 -7.64
C GLN A 113 20.47 13.75 -6.44
N ALA A 114 19.24 13.29 -6.66
CA ALA A 114 18.35 12.88 -5.56
C ALA A 114 18.87 11.65 -4.82
N TRP A 115 19.43 10.68 -5.55
CA TRP A 115 20.05 9.50 -4.93
C TRP A 115 21.29 9.86 -4.11
N GLN A 116 22.13 10.77 -4.62
CA GLN A 116 23.27 11.30 -3.86
C GLN A 116 22.81 12.05 -2.61
N GLU A 117 21.77 12.87 -2.71
CA GLU A 117 21.20 13.59 -1.56
C GLU A 117 20.68 12.62 -0.49
N LEU A 118 19.99 11.54 -0.89
CA LEU A 118 19.54 10.51 0.04
C LEU A 118 20.73 9.83 0.74
N ALA A 119 21.78 9.48 -0.02
CA ALA A 119 22.98 8.86 0.52
C ALA A 119 23.72 9.78 1.51
N ASP A 120 23.93 11.04 1.14
CA ASP A 120 24.64 12.03 1.96
C ASP A 120 23.84 12.40 3.22
N ALA A 121 22.53 12.60 3.09
CA ALA A 121 21.66 12.88 4.22
C ALA A 121 21.66 11.70 5.21
N TYR A 122 21.60 10.47 4.72
CA TYR A 122 21.63 9.27 5.57
C TYR A 122 22.99 9.06 6.25
N ALA A 123 24.09 9.27 5.53
CA ALA A 123 25.44 9.14 6.08
C ALA A 123 25.76 10.18 7.15
N ALA A 124 25.13 11.36 7.07
CA ALA A 124 25.28 12.43 8.04
C ALA A 124 24.46 12.23 9.34
N LEU A 125 23.53 11.26 9.38
CA LEU A 125 22.70 11.03 10.57
C LEU A 125 23.50 10.48 11.74
N THR A 126 23.39 11.15 12.88
CA THR A 126 23.90 10.66 14.16
C THR A 126 22.82 9.91 14.95
N ASP A 127 23.22 9.23 16.02
CA ASP A 127 22.26 8.61 16.94
C ASP A 127 21.38 9.66 17.65
N ASP A 128 21.92 10.86 17.92
CA ASP A 128 21.17 11.95 18.53
C ASP A 128 20.08 12.49 17.59
N ASP A 129 20.34 12.52 16.27
CA ASP A 129 19.36 12.94 15.26
C ASP A 129 18.15 11.99 15.16
N ARG A 130 18.33 10.75 15.61
CA ARG A 130 17.32 9.68 15.63
C ARG A 130 16.47 9.69 16.89
N VAL A 131 16.83 10.48 17.90
CA VAL A 131 16.02 10.66 19.10
C VAL A 131 14.92 11.67 18.81
N VAL A 132 13.72 11.17 18.46
CA VAL A 132 12.55 12.04 18.25
C VAL A 132 12.03 12.53 19.59
N ARG A 133 12.00 13.86 19.75
CA ARG A 133 11.40 14.50 20.93
C ARG A 133 9.92 14.71 20.67
N TRP A 134 9.12 14.77 21.72
CA TRP A 134 7.70 15.07 21.62
C TRP A 134 7.40 16.40 22.31
N GLY A 135 6.67 17.26 21.62
CA GLY A 135 6.13 18.51 22.15
C GLY A 135 4.62 18.43 22.30
N GLY A 136 4.01 19.45 22.90
CA GLY A 136 2.57 19.46 23.20
C GLY A 136 2.21 18.53 24.37
N GLY A 137 0.96 18.10 24.46
CA GLY A 137 0.45 17.28 25.56
C GLY A 137 0.25 18.02 26.89
N GLU A 138 0.83 19.21 27.02
CA GLU A 138 0.67 20.09 28.17
C GLU A 138 -0.60 20.94 28.07
N LYS A 139 -1.13 21.33 29.23
CA LYS A 139 -2.30 22.19 29.35
C LYS A 139 -1.86 23.66 29.29
N ASN A 140 -2.38 24.39 28.31
CA ASN A 140 -2.10 25.81 28.12
C ASN A 140 -2.83 26.67 29.17
N ALA A 141 -2.46 27.96 29.27
CA ALA A 141 -3.02 28.91 30.24
C ALA A 141 -4.54 29.13 30.15
N ASN A 142 -5.13 28.88 28.97
CA ASN A 142 -6.58 28.92 28.72
C ASN A 142 -7.30 27.58 29.01
N GLY A 143 -6.57 26.58 29.50
CA GLY A 143 -7.08 25.26 29.84
C GLY A 143 -7.18 24.26 28.69
N SER A 144 -6.84 24.63 27.45
CA SER A 144 -6.78 23.69 26.32
C SER A 144 -5.52 22.83 26.39
N ILE A 145 -5.61 21.54 26.04
CA ILE A 145 -4.45 20.66 25.87
C ILE A 145 -4.16 20.54 24.38
N HIS A 146 -2.92 20.83 23.99
CA HIS A 146 -2.50 20.58 22.61
C HIS A 146 -2.22 19.09 22.42
N VAL A 147 -2.63 18.52 21.28
CA VAL A 147 -2.29 17.13 20.94
C VAL A 147 -0.77 16.99 20.90
N PRO A 148 -0.16 15.95 21.50
CA PRO A 148 1.28 15.70 21.39
C PRO A 148 1.71 15.54 19.93
N PHE A 149 2.88 16.08 19.59
CA PHE A 149 3.44 15.98 18.24
C PHE A 149 4.96 15.73 18.30
N PRO A 150 5.52 14.93 17.38
CA PRO A 150 6.94 14.71 17.28
C PRO A 150 7.66 15.96 16.74
N ILE A 151 8.87 16.16 17.23
CA ILE A 151 9.80 17.20 16.84
C ILE A 151 11.02 16.49 16.26
N HIS A 152 11.04 16.41 14.93
CA HIS A 152 12.13 15.78 14.18
C HIS A 152 13.32 16.72 14.08
N SER A 153 14.52 16.15 14.18
CA SER A 153 15.75 16.87 13.87
C SER A 153 15.79 17.26 12.39
N ARG A 154 16.45 18.37 12.05
CA ARG A 154 16.63 18.77 10.65
C ARG A 154 17.33 17.69 9.82
N PRO A 155 18.40 17.01 10.30
CA PRO A 155 19.03 15.91 9.58
C PRO A 155 18.08 14.73 9.32
N LEU A 156 17.28 14.32 10.31
CA LEU A 156 16.29 13.24 10.12
C LEU A 156 15.27 13.60 9.03
N TRP A 157 14.74 14.82 9.09
CA TRP A 157 13.76 15.29 8.11
C TRP A 157 14.34 15.45 6.70
N ARG A 158 15.65 15.73 6.59
CA ARG A 158 16.36 15.78 5.31
C ARG A 158 16.30 14.42 4.59
N VAL A 159 16.51 13.32 5.30
CA VAL A 159 16.37 11.96 4.73
C VAL A 159 14.94 11.69 4.31
N VAL A 160 13.95 11.99 5.17
CA VAL A 160 12.52 11.80 4.84
C VAL A 160 12.13 12.58 3.59
N THR A 161 12.62 13.81 3.45
CA THR A 161 12.37 14.65 2.28
C THR A 161 13.03 14.07 1.02
N ALA A 162 14.26 13.54 1.13
CA ALA A 162 14.98 12.93 0.01
C ALA A 162 14.26 11.69 -0.57
N LEU A 163 13.44 10.97 0.22
CA LEU A 163 12.64 9.84 -0.27
C LEU A 163 11.67 10.23 -1.39
N TRP A 164 11.17 11.46 -1.39
CA TRP A 164 10.33 11.98 -2.48
C TRP A 164 11.14 12.17 -3.77
N GLY A 165 12.37 12.66 -3.66
CA GLY A 165 13.23 12.94 -4.80
C GLY A 165 13.65 11.69 -5.57
N VAL A 166 13.77 10.55 -4.90
CA VAL A 166 14.11 9.26 -5.51
C VAL A 166 12.87 8.46 -5.98
N GLY A 167 11.67 9.01 -5.84
CA GLY A 167 10.41 8.34 -6.21
C GLY A 167 9.96 7.22 -5.27
N ALA A 168 10.59 7.06 -4.10
CA ALA A 168 10.24 6.02 -3.13
C ALA A 168 8.90 6.29 -2.41
N VAL A 169 8.45 7.54 -2.38
CA VAL A 169 7.11 7.92 -1.94
C VAL A 169 6.21 7.99 -3.16
N THR A 170 5.34 6.99 -3.33
CA THR A 170 4.57 6.82 -4.57
C THR A 170 3.08 6.64 -4.32
N PRO A 171 2.21 7.24 -5.16
CA PRO A 171 0.77 6.99 -5.09
C PRO A 171 0.39 5.57 -5.54
N GLU A 172 1.32 4.81 -6.14
CA GLU A 172 1.11 3.41 -6.52
C GLU A 172 1.02 2.46 -5.31
N HIS A 173 1.42 2.92 -4.13
CA HIS A 173 1.13 2.25 -2.87
C HIS A 173 0.09 3.03 -2.07
N ARG A 174 -1.02 2.38 -1.72
CA ARG A 174 -2.04 2.96 -0.84
C ARG A 174 -1.79 2.54 0.60
N LEU A 175 -1.93 3.47 1.55
CA LEU A 175 -1.74 3.16 2.98
C LEU A 175 -2.72 2.08 3.48
N SER A 176 -3.91 2.01 2.91
CA SER A 176 -4.91 0.99 3.23
C SER A 176 -4.70 -0.35 2.52
N ALA A 177 -3.65 -0.48 1.69
CA ALA A 177 -3.42 -1.64 0.83
C ALA A 177 -2.85 -2.88 1.54
N GLY A 178 -2.55 -2.82 2.83
CA GLY A 178 -1.89 -3.96 3.47
C GLY A 178 -1.56 -3.72 4.93
N PRO A 179 -1.03 -4.75 5.60
CA PRO A 179 -0.39 -4.54 6.88
C PRO A 179 0.81 -3.61 6.72
N ASP A 180 1.10 -2.83 7.75
CA ASP A 180 2.26 -1.95 7.75
C ASP A 180 3.54 -2.77 7.54
N PRO A 181 4.47 -2.30 6.67
CA PRO A 181 5.77 -2.93 6.52
C PRO A 181 6.47 -2.94 7.87
N THR A 182 6.95 -4.12 8.27
CA THR A 182 7.74 -4.30 9.48
C THR A 182 9.16 -4.68 9.12
N LYS A 183 10.10 -4.34 10.00
CA LYS A 183 11.47 -4.81 9.85
C LYS A 183 11.49 -6.35 9.96
N PRO A 184 12.04 -7.08 8.98
CA PRO A 184 12.13 -8.53 9.08
C PRO A 184 12.99 -8.94 10.28
N PRO A 185 12.60 -9.97 11.06
CA PRO A 185 13.35 -10.42 12.25
C PRO A 185 14.80 -10.81 11.95
N ARG A 186 15.05 -11.32 10.72
CA ARG A 186 16.37 -11.64 10.18
C ARG A 186 16.35 -11.34 8.68
N GLY A 187 17.33 -10.57 8.21
CA GLY A 187 17.51 -10.28 6.79
C GLY A 187 17.33 -8.82 6.43
N ARG A 188 17.51 -8.54 5.14
CA ARG A 188 17.33 -7.21 4.55
C ARG A 188 15.87 -7.01 4.16
N LEU A 189 15.42 -5.77 4.23
CA LEU A 189 14.11 -5.41 3.68
C LEU A 189 14.19 -5.55 2.15
N ARG A 190 13.17 -6.16 1.53
CA ARG A 190 13.08 -6.20 0.06
C ARG A 190 12.86 -4.78 -0.45
N THR A 191 13.38 -4.44 -1.62
CA THR A 191 13.28 -3.07 -2.15
C THR A 191 11.83 -2.62 -2.33
N ALA A 192 10.94 -3.48 -2.80
CA ALA A 192 9.52 -3.15 -2.92
C ALA A 192 8.88 -2.85 -1.54
N ASP A 193 9.27 -3.60 -0.50
CA ASP A 193 8.83 -3.33 0.87
C ASP A 193 9.44 -2.04 1.43
N ALA A 194 10.63 -1.65 0.97
CA ALA A 194 11.22 -0.34 1.28
C ALA A 194 10.45 0.81 0.64
N VAL A 195 9.94 0.66 -0.59
CA VAL A 195 9.05 1.65 -1.24
C VAL A 195 7.73 1.77 -0.47
N ARG A 196 7.14 0.64 -0.04
CA ARG A 196 5.95 0.64 0.82
C ARG A 196 6.22 1.36 2.14
N ALA A 197 7.35 1.07 2.79
CA ALA A 197 7.75 1.70 4.04
C ALA A 197 7.99 3.21 3.89
N ALA A 198 8.63 3.63 2.79
CA ALA A 198 8.88 5.05 2.52
C ALA A 198 7.57 5.81 2.32
N THR A 199 6.64 5.21 1.58
CA THR A 199 5.31 5.79 1.36
C THR A 199 4.51 5.86 2.67
N LEU A 200 4.51 4.79 3.48
CA LEU A 200 3.89 4.80 4.81
C LEU A 200 4.48 5.88 5.70
N LEU A 201 5.80 5.99 5.76
CA LEU A 201 6.47 6.93 6.65
C LEU A 201 6.20 8.38 6.25
N ALA A 202 6.36 8.72 4.97
CA ALA A 202 6.22 10.09 4.50
C ALA A 202 4.76 10.59 4.48
N VAL A 203 3.80 9.70 4.15
CA VAL A 203 2.37 10.05 4.14
C VAL A 203 1.76 9.87 5.52
N GLY A 204 2.13 8.81 6.24
CA GLY A 204 1.67 8.51 7.59
C GLY A 204 1.98 9.63 8.56
N GLU A 205 3.17 10.23 8.52
CA GLU A 205 3.51 11.37 9.38
C GLU A 205 2.60 12.59 9.15
N ARG A 206 2.00 12.74 7.97
CA ARG A 206 1.04 13.82 7.69
C ARG A 206 -0.37 13.55 8.23
N ILE A 207 -0.67 12.30 8.56
CA ILE A 207 -2.00 11.83 8.95
C ILE A 207 -2.04 11.42 10.42
N SER A 208 -0.97 10.81 10.92
CA SER A 208 -0.76 10.35 12.28
C SER A 208 0.63 10.77 12.76
N GLU A 209 0.63 11.54 13.85
CA GLU A 209 1.84 11.96 14.54
C GLU A 209 2.63 10.72 15.05
N GLY A 210 3.93 10.67 14.80
CA GLY A 210 4.85 9.67 15.37
C GLY A 210 5.16 8.45 14.51
N THR A 211 4.72 8.42 13.25
CA THR A 211 5.03 7.31 12.31
C THR A 211 6.54 7.20 12.08
N VAL A 212 7.23 8.33 11.93
CA VAL A 212 8.69 8.40 11.78
C VAL A 212 9.39 7.91 13.05
N ASP A 213 8.92 8.32 14.24
CA ASP A 213 9.49 7.87 15.53
C ASP A 213 9.38 6.35 15.70
N GLU A 214 8.20 5.78 15.43
CA GLU A 214 7.97 4.33 15.44
C GLU A 214 8.93 3.59 14.48
N ALA A 215 9.10 4.11 13.26
CA ALA A 215 9.98 3.52 12.26
C ALA A 215 11.47 3.59 12.65
N VAL A 216 11.89 4.67 13.33
CA VAL A 216 13.25 4.79 13.87
C VAL A 216 13.45 3.83 15.03
N ARG A 217 12.53 3.78 16.01
CA ARG A 217 12.62 2.87 17.17
C ARG A 217 12.64 1.40 16.79
N SER A 218 11.84 1.00 15.80
CA SER A 218 11.80 -0.37 15.28
C SER A 218 13.00 -0.71 14.38
N GLY A 219 13.76 0.30 13.93
CA GLY A 219 14.83 0.17 12.95
C GLY A 219 14.35 -0.10 11.52
N LEU A 220 13.05 0.07 11.25
CA LEU A 220 12.47 0.02 9.91
C LEU A 220 13.04 1.13 9.03
N PHE A 221 13.20 2.34 9.60
CA PHE A 221 13.77 3.50 8.89
C PHE A 221 15.13 3.19 8.27
N ASP A 222 16.05 2.61 9.05
CA ASP A 222 17.39 2.27 8.56
C ASP A 222 17.37 1.12 7.54
N ALA A 223 16.54 0.10 7.78
CA ALA A 223 16.40 -1.02 6.86
C ALA A 223 15.86 -0.57 5.49
N MET A 224 14.90 0.35 5.50
CA MET A 224 14.31 0.96 4.31
C MET A 224 15.33 1.75 3.51
N VAL A 225 16.02 2.72 4.12
CA VAL A 225 16.97 3.58 3.40
C VAL A 225 18.11 2.74 2.81
N ARG A 226 18.64 1.77 3.56
CA ARG A 226 19.69 0.87 3.05
C ARG A 226 19.22 0.03 1.87
N ALA A 227 18.03 -0.55 1.93
CA ALA A 227 17.49 -1.35 0.82
C ALA A 227 17.31 -0.54 -0.47
N LEU A 228 16.92 0.74 -0.36
CA LEU A 228 16.81 1.66 -1.49
C LEU A 228 18.19 1.99 -2.08
N LEU A 229 19.15 2.38 -1.24
CA LEU A 229 20.52 2.71 -1.68
C LEU A 229 21.25 1.52 -2.30
N GLU A 230 21.12 0.32 -1.70
CA GLU A 230 21.67 -0.91 -2.27
C GLU A 230 21.08 -1.22 -3.64
N HIS A 231 19.76 -1.07 -3.80
CA HIS A 231 19.10 -1.27 -5.08
C HIS A 231 19.56 -0.28 -6.15
N HIS A 232 19.72 1.00 -5.81
CA HIS A 232 20.25 2.00 -6.76
C HIS A 232 21.67 1.65 -7.20
N ALA A 233 22.54 1.24 -6.27
CA ALA A 233 23.92 0.85 -6.58
C ALA A 233 23.99 -0.31 -7.59
N THR A 234 23.06 -1.27 -7.56
CA THR A 234 23.04 -2.39 -8.53
C THR A 234 22.49 -2.01 -9.91
N HIS A 235 21.80 -0.88 -10.06
CA HIS A 235 21.21 -0.41 -11.32
C HIS A 235 22.03 0.68 -12.01
N THR A 236 23.13 1.12 -11.39
CA THR A 236 24.03 2.16 -11.91
C THR A 236 25.38 1.59 -12.40
N LEU A 237 25.58 0.27 -12.27
CA LEU A 237 26.71 -0.49 -12.81
C LEU A 237 26.37 -1.08 -14.18
#